data_AF-A0A9X1IJT9-F1
#
_entry.id   AF-A0A9X1IJT9-F1
#
_cell.length_a   1.000
_cell.length_b   1.000
_cell.length_c   1.000
_cell.angle_alpha   90.00
_cell.angle_beta   90.00
_cell.angle_gamma   90.00
#
_symmetry.space_group_name_H-M   'P 1'
#
loop_
_entity.id
_entity.type
_entity.pdbx_description
1 polymer ?
#
loop_
_entity_poly.entity_id
_entity_poly.type
_entity_poly.pdbx_seq_one_letter_code
_entity_poly.pdbx_strand_id
1 'polypeptide(L)'
;MRETILEKAGDRRVMRTDDAGTMVLDEAGMVAARHGTDMHETLLASLREEGWQVTADGDRVPPGGPANSPGAVAGDSGAPGLKATENDAISS
;
A
#
# COMPACT_ATOMS: atom_id res chain seq x y z
N MET A 1 -2.30 2.06 3.98
CA MET A 1 -1.68 3.34 4.40
C MET A 1 -0.91 3.80 3.21
N ARG A 2 -1.29 4.92 2.58
CA ARG A 2 -0.57 5.42 1.43
C ARG A 2 0.69 6.15 1.89
N GLU A 3 1.79 5.95 1.19
CA GLU A 3 3.05 6.66 1.40
C GLU A 3 3.53 7.24 0.06
N THR A 4 3.76 8.55 0.05
CA THR A 4 4.28 9.29 -1.10
C THR A 4 5.60 9.93 -0.71
N ILE A 5 6.67 9.61 -1.43
CA ILE A 5 8.01 10.16 -1.24
C ILE A 5 8.20 11.29 -2.25
N LEU A 6 8.63 12.45 -1.77
CA LEU A 6 8.88 13.63 -2.57
C LEU A 6 10.29 14.17 -2.33
N GLU A 7 10.93 14.65 -3.39
CA GLU A 7 12.29 15.22 -3.36
C GLU A 7 12.35 16.57 -4.07
N LYS A 8 13.22 17.46 -3.60
CA LYS A 8 13.42 18.81 -4.15
C LYS A 8 14.83 19.30 -3.85
N ALA A 9 15.66 19.48 -4.88
CA ALA A 9 17.01 20.07 -4.79
C ALA A 9 17.99 19.42 -3.79
N GLY A 10 17.71 18.20 -3.31
CA GLY A 10 18.46 17.50 -2.27
C GLY A 10 17.63 17.22 -1.01
N ASP A 11 16.63 18.06 -0.73
CA ASP A 11 15.67 17.86 0.36
C ASP A 11 14.74 16.68 0.07
N ARG A 12 14.29 15.98 1.11
CA ARG A 12 13.32 14.88 1.03
C ARG A 12 12.17 15.08 2.01
N ARG A 13 10.94 14.83 1.56
CA ARG A 13 9.72 14.75 2.37
C ARG A 13 9.01 13.42 2.15
N VAL A 14 8.25 12.98 3.15
CA VAL A 14 7.39 11.78 3.03
C VAL A 14 5.99 12.14 3.53
N MET A 15 5.01 12.09 2.64
CA MET A 15 3.60 12.21 3.01
C MET A 15 3.04 10.81 3.29
N ARG A 16 2.33 10.65 4.41
CA ARG A 16 1.63 9.41 4.78
C ARG A 16 0.16 9.71 5.04
N THR A 17 -0.72 8.83 4.56
CA THR A 17 -2.15 8.88 4.89
C THR A 17 -2.62 7.52 5.39
N ASP A 18 -3.24 7.54 6.56
CA ASP A 18 -3.87 6.41 7.24
C ASP A 18 -5.30 6.80 7.69
N ASP A 19 -5.90 6.00 8.57
CA ASP A 19 -7.23 6.23 9.12
C ASP A 19 -7.28 7.36 10.17
N ALA A 20 -6.13 7.80 10.70
CA ALA A 20 -6.03 8.89 11.68
C ALA A 20 -5.77 10.26 11.03
N GLY A 21 -5.20 10.30 9.82
CA GLY A 21 -5.05 11.55 9.05
C GLY A 21 -4.03 11.48 7.91
N THR A 22 -3.71 12.65 7.36
CA THR A 22 -2.53 12.84 6.49
C THR A 22 -1.43 13.57 7.27
N MET A 23 -0.22 13.05 7.27
CA MET A 23 0.95 13.67 7.89
C MET A 23 2.06 13.88 6.86
N VAL A 24 2.80 14.99 6.99
CA VAL A 24 4.00 15.26 6.20
C VAL A 24 5.21 15.15 7.12
N LEU A 25 6.17 14.31 6.73
CA LEU A 25 7.44 14.10 7.42
C LEU A 25 8.56 14.81 6.66
N ASP A 26 9.55 15.30 7.41
CA ASP A 26 10.81 15.84 6.87
C ASP A 26 11.87 14.74 6.60
N GLU A 27 13.09 15.16 6.25
CA GLU A 27 14.22 14.26 5.98
C GLU A 27 14.63 13.41 7.19
N ALA A 28 14.45 13.94 8.42
CA ALA A 28 14.73 13.24 9.66
C ALA A 28 13.59 12.27 10.07
N GLY A 29 12.48 12.25 9.29
CA GLY A 29 11.28 11.49 9.60
C GLY A 29 10.41 12.12 10.70
N MET A 30 10.69 13.37 11.08
CA MET A 30 9.92 14.12 12.07
C MET A 30 8.68 14.74 11.43
N VAL A 31 7.61 14.90 12.20
CA VAL A 31 6.33 15.40 11.70
C VAL A 31 6.39 16.90 11.50
N ALA A 32 6.48 17.33 10.24
CA ALA A 32 6.42 18.74 9.85
C ALA A 32 4.98 19.28 9.83
N ALA A 33 4.00 18.45 9.45
CA ALA A 33 2.58 18.85 9.42
C ALA A 33 1.60 17.67 9.61
N ARG A 34 0.35 17.98 10.00
CA ARG A 34 -0.77 17.04 10.13
C ARG A 34 -2.08 17.66 9.64
N HIS A 35 -2.88 16.87 8.95
CA HIS A 35 -4.09 17.27 8.22
C HIS A 35 -5.13 16.12 8.22
N GLY A 36 -6.32 16.38 7.70
CA GLY A 36 -7.37 15.36 7.52
C GLY A 36 -6.98 14.22 6.57
N THR A 37 -7.75 13.13 6.61
CA THR A 37 -7.58 11.96 5.73
C THR A 37 -7.88 12.27 4.25
N ASP A 38 -8.68 13.30 4.01
CA ASP A 38 -9.09 13.86 2.72
C ASP A 38 -8.01 14.76 2.06
N MET A 39 -7.08 15.30 2.85
CA MET A 39 -6.16 16.37 2.41
C MET A 39 -4.99 15.89 1.52
N HIS A 40 -4.84 14.58 1.29
CA HIS A 40 -3.69 13.99 0.59
C HIS A 40 -3.44 14.62 -0.79
N GLU A 41 -4.44 14.62 -1.68
CA GLU A 41 -4.27 15.13 -3.05
C GLU A 41 -4.06 16.66 -3.09
N THR A 42 -4.66 17.39 -2.14
CA THR A 42 -4.46 18.84 -2.00
C THR A 42 -3.02 19.16 -1.61
N LEU A 43 -2.47 18.45 -0.61
CA LEU A 43 -1.08 18.61 -0.19
C LEU A 43 -0.10 18.16 -1.29
N LEU A 44 -0.42 17.08 -2.00
CA LEU A 44 0.36 16.62 -3.15
C LEU A 44 0.41 17.65 -4.28
N ALA A 45 -0.71 18.33 -4.55
CA ALA A 45 -0.78 19.42 -5.52
C ALA A 45 0.09 20.61 -5.08
N SER A 46 -0.10 21.13 -3.86
CA SER A 46 0.69 22.27 -3.36
C SER A 46 2.19 21.98 -3.26
N LEU A 47 2.58 20.74 -2.90
CA LEU A 47 3.98 20.33 -2.95
C LEU A 47 4.52 20.29 -4.40
N ARG A 48 3.74 19.85 -5.37
CA ARG A 48 4.14 19.91 -6.80
C ARG A 48 4.25 21.36 -7.30
N GLU A 49 3.38 22.27 -6.85
CA GLU A 49 3.45 23.72 -7.13
C GLU A 49 4.68 24.38 -6.48
N GLU A 50 5.05 23.94 -5.26
CA GLU A 50 6.33 24.28 -4.61
C GLU A 50 7.56 23.73 -5.39
N GLY A 51 7.37 22.86 -6.38
CA GLY A 51 8.45 22.24 -7.17
C GLY A 51 9.01 20.94 -6.58
N TRP A 52 8.30 20.27 -5.69
CA TRP A 52 8.65 18.91 -5.23
C TRP A 52 8.25 17.85 -6.28
N GLN A 53 9.15 16.91 -6.55
CA GLN A 53 8.93 15.81 -7.48
C GLN A 53 8.62 14.52 -6.72
N VAL A 54 7.62 13.76 -7.15
CA VAL A 54 7.29 12.46 -6.56
C VAL A 54 8.29 11.42 -7.05
N THR A 55 9.04 10.81 -6.13
CA THR A 55 10.00 9.73 -6.44
C THR A 55 9.45 8.33 -6.14
N ALA A 56 8.42 8.23 -5.28
CA ALA A 56 7.58 7.04 -5.14
C ALA A 56 6.18 7.42 -4.63
N ASP A 57 5.16 6.64 -5.00
CA ASP A 57 3.80 6.70 -4.43
C ASP A 57 3.21 5.29 -4.40
N GLY A 58 2.45 4.96 -3.35
CA GLY A 58 1.74 3.68 -3.27
C GLY A 58 1.27 3.30 -1.87
N ASP A 59 0.52 2.21 -1.79
CA ASP A 59 0.10 1.63 -0.52
C ASP A 59 1.21 0.83 0.15
N ARG A 60 1.46 1.16 1.42
CA ARG A 60 2.39 0.49 2.32
C ARG A 60 1.63 -0.20 3.44
N VAL A 61 2.04 -1.42 3.75
CA VAL A 61 1.61 -2.12 4.98
C VAL A 61 2.26 -1.40 6.17
N PRO A 62 1.49 -0.95 7.18
CA PRO A 62 2.07 -0.27 8.33
C PRO A 62 3.01 -1.22 9.10
N PRO A 63 4.16 -0.72 9.59
CA PRO A 63 5.10 -1.53 10.37
C PRO A 63 4.45 -1.93 11.69
N GLY A 64 4.03 -3.20 11.80
CA GLY A 64 3.22 -3.72 12.90
C GLY A 64 2.29 -4.86 12.48
N GLY A 65 1.94 -4.97 11.19
CA GLY A 65 1.39 -6.21 10.66
C GLY A 65 2.39 -7.37 10.81
N PRO A 66 1.93 -8.62 11.03
CA PRO A 66 2.83 -9.75 11.20
C PRO A 66 3.71 -9.93 9.97
N ALA A 67 5.03 -10.05 10.18
CA ALA A 67 5.95 -10.36 9.10
C ALA A 67 5.62 -11.77 8.55
N ASN A 68 4.99 -11.82 7.38
CA ASN A 68 4.78 -13.05 6.64
C ASN A 68 6.14 -13.73 6.45
N SER A 69 6.35 -14.84 7.16
CA SER A 69 7.62 -15.53 7.17
C SER A 69 7.91 -16.07 5.75
N PRO A 70 9.14 -15.91 5.23
CA PRO A 70 9.49 -16.41 3.90
C PRO A 70 9.35 -17.94 3.89
N GLY A 71 8.27 -18.43 3.28
CA GLY A 71 7.82 -19.83 3.42
C GLY A 71 6.35 -20.06 3.02
N ALA A 72 5.53 -19.02 2.93
CA ALA A 72 4.20 -19.09 2.31
C ALA A 72 4.32 -19.33 0.79
N VAL A 73 4.39 -20.60 0.39
CA VAL A 73 4.41 -21.02 -1.02
C VAL A 73 3.09 -20.67 -1.72
N ALA A 74 3.17 -20.17 -2.95
CA ALA A 74 1.99 -20.02 -3.81
C ALA A 74 1.52 -21.41 -4.27
N GLY A 75 0.43 -21.90 -3.67
CA GLY A 75 -0.07 -23.26 -3.84
C GLY A 75 -1.48 -23.32 -4.44
N ASP A 76 -1.53 -23.48 -5.76
CA ASP A 76 -2.64 -23.97 -6.60
C ASP A 76 -4.02 -23.30 -6.55
N SER A 77 -4.42 -22.70 -7.68
CA SER A 77 -5.79 -22.20 -7.93
C SER A 77 -6.69 -23.32 -8.46
N GLY A 78 -6.90 -24.37 -7.65
CA GLY A 78 -7.67 -25.57 -8.02
C GLY A 78 -9.16 -25.50 -7.67
N ALA A 79 -9.99 -24.87 -8.51
CA ALA A 79 -11.45 -24.86 -8.32
C ALA A 79 -12.15 -26.08 -8.97
N PRO A 80 -12.73 -27.03 -8.20
CA PRO A 80 -13.68 -27.99 -8.76
C PRO A 80 -15.03 -27.26 -8.97
N GLY A 81 -15.57 -27.12 -10.17
CA GLY A 81 -15.36 -27.95 -11.36
C GLY A 81 -16.47 -29.00 -11.41
N LEU A 82 -17.47 -28.75 -12.25
CA LEU A 82 -18.70 -29.53 -12.36
C LEU A 82 -18.41 -31.02 -12.58
N LYS A 83 -18.96 -31.90 -11.75
CA LYS A 83 -19.07 -33.33 -12.07
C LYS A 83 -20.48 -33.66 -12.55
N ALA A 84 -20.61 -33.82 -13.86
CA ALA A 84 -21.72 -34.54 -14.46
C ALA A 84 -21.41 -36.06 -14.44
N THR A 85 -22.36 -36.83 -13.92
CA THR A 85 -22.97 -38.06 -14.49
C THR A 85 -22.09 -39.18 -15.10
N GLU A 86 -22.49 -40.44 -14.81
CA GLU A 86 -22.05 -41.71 -15.45
C GLU A 86 -20.55 -42.10 -15.28
N ASN A 87 -20.14 -43.37 -15.22
CA ASN A 87 -20.76 -44.66 -14.82
C ASN A 87 -19.58 -45.62 -14.42
N ASP A 88 -19.65 -46.87 -13.93
CA ASP A 88 -20.69 -47.88 -13.66
C ASP A 88 -20.11 -48.87 -12.58
N ALA A 89 -20.62 -50.11 -12.50
CA ALA A 89 -20.01 -51.31 -11.90
C ALA A 89 -19.96 -51.44 -10.37
N ILE A 90 -21.02 -52.02 -9.79
CA ILE A 90 -20.96 -52.80 -8.55
C ILE A 90 -21.37 -54.25 -8.87
N SER A 91 -20.52 -55.22 -8.56
CA SER A 91 -20.81 -56.65 -8.76
C SER A 91 -21.46 -57.29 -7.53
N SER A 92 -22.47 -58.14 -7.74
CA SER A 92 -22.91 -59.23 -6.86
C SER A 92 -23.68 -60.25 -7.68
#